data_AF-A0A3D3IWA2-F1
#
_entry.id   AF-A0A3D3IWA2-F1
#
_cell.length_a   1.000
_cell.length_b   1.000
_cell.length_c   1.000
_cell.angle_alpha   90.00
_cell.angle_beta   90.00
_cell.angle_gamma   90.00
#
_symmetry.space_group_name_H-M   'P 1'
#
loop_
_entity.id
_entity.type
_entity.pdbx_description
1 polymer ?
#
loop_
_entity_poly.entity_id
_entity_poly.type
_entity_poly.pdbx_seq_one_letter_code
_entity_poly.pdbx_strand_id
1 'polypeptide(L)'
;FVLGIFTVFALFGSLQFSEVFSAANAMGSQRLFSLLGVPFDAMTLACVLLFIGAVGKSAQLGLHTWLPDAMEGPTPVSALIHAATMVTAG
;
A
#
# COMPACT_ATOMS: atom_id res chain seq x y z
N PHE A 1 1.04 0.90 -4.37
CA PHE A 1 -0.36 0.61 -4.01
C PHE A 1 -1.07 -0.32 -4.99
N VAL A 2 -1.32 0.08 -6.25
CA VAL A 2 -2.06 -0.76 -7.23
C VAL A 2 -1.40 -2.12 -7.45
N LEU A 3 -0.07 -2.17 -7.56
CA LEU A 3 0.67 -3.43 -7.64
C LEU A 3 0.42 -4.34 -6.42
N GLY A 4 0.32 -3.78 -5.21
CA GLY A 4 -0.01 -4.55 -4.01
C GLY A 4 -1.42 -5.13 -4.06
N ILE A 5 -2.41 -4.34 -4.47
CA ILE A 5 -3.80 -4.82 -4.68
C ILE A 5 -3.84 -5.93 -5.73
N PHE A 6 -3.13 -5.75 -6.85
CA PHE A 6 -3.07 -6.77 -7.89
C PHE A 6 -2.43 -8.07 -7.39
N THR A 7 -1.34 -7.99 -6.62
CA THR A 7 -0.71 -9.16 -6.01
C THR A 7 -1.66 -9.87 -5.04
N VAL A 8 -2.41 -9.13 -4.21
CA VAL A 8 -3.44 -9.72 -3.34
C VAL A 8 -4.51 -10.43 -4.17
N PHE A 9 -5.03 -9.79 -5.21
CA PHE A 9 -6.02 -10.41 -6.09
C PHE A 9 -5.47 -11.66 -6.80
N ALA A 10 -4.22 -11.61 -7.29
CA ALA A 10 -3.58 -12.74 -7.93
C ALA A 10 -3.33 -13.92 -6.96
N LEU A 11 -3.14 -13.65 -5.67
CA LEU A 11 -2.89 -14.67 -4.65
C LEU A 11 -4.18 -15.31 -4.12
N PHE A 12 -5.21 -14.50 -3.85
CA PHE A 12 -6.41 -14.94 -3.13
C PHE A 12 -7.66 -14.99 -4.02
N GLY A 13 -7.64 -14.38 -5.21
CA GLY A 13 -8.82 -14.26 -6.10
C GLY A 13 -9.90 -13.31 -5.58
N SER A 14 -9.65 -12.61 -4.47
CA SER A 14 -10.59 -11.71 -3.81
C SER A 14 -9.87 -10.49 -3.23
N LEU A 15 -10.62 -9.41 -3.06
CA LEU A 15 -10.21 -8.19 -2.38
C LEU A 15 -11.00 -7.94 -1.09
N GLN A 16 -11.93 -8.85 -0.75
CA GLN A 16 -12.68 -8.76 0.50
C GLN A 16 -11.78 -9.13 1.68
N PHE A 17 -11.67 -8.24 2.67
CA PHE A 17 -10.78 -8.43 3.81
C PHE A 17 -11.04 -9.72 4.58
N SER A 18 -12.31 -10.10 4.78
CA SER A 18 -12.68 -11.34 5.47
C SER A 18 -12.13 -12.59 4.78
N GLU A 19 -12.26 -12.65 3.45
CA GLU A 19 -11.78 -13.77 2.64
C GLU A 19 -10.25 -13.80 2.59
N VAL A 20 -9.61 -12.64 2.38
CA VAL A 20 -8.16 -12.50 2.32
C VAL A 20 -7.52 -12.89 3.65
N PHE A 21 -8.04 -12.42 4.79
CA PHE A 21 -7.46 -12.74 6.11
C PHE A 21 -7.69 -14.20 6.52
N SER A 22 -8.85 -14.77 6.17
CA SER A 22 -9.11 -16.20 6.39
C SER A 22 -8.14 -17.07 5.59
N ALA A 23 -7.97 -16.77 4.30
CA ALA A 23 -7.07 -17.50 3.42
C ALA A 23 -5.59 -17.27 3.78
N ALA A 24 -5.22 -16.06 4.20
CA ALA A 24 -3.84 -15.74 4.57
C ALA A 24 -3.35 -16.55 5.77
N ASN A 25 -4.20 -16.74 6.79
CA ASN A 25 -3.88 -17.59 7.94
C ASN A 25 -3.67 -19.06 7.57
N ALA A 26 -4.33 -19.53 6.50
CA ALA A 26 -4.21 -20.91 6.03
C ALA A 26 -3.02 -21.13 5.08
N MET A 27 -2.52 -20.07 4.42
CA MET A 27 -1.59 -20.20 3.29
C MET A 27 -0.10 -20.31 3.66
N GLY A 28 0.36 -19.82 4.82
CA GLY A 28 1.78 -19.84 5.21
C GLY A 28 2.75 -19.22 4.17
N SER A 29 4.07 -19.33 4.39
CA SER A 29 5.13 -18.84 3.47
C SER A 29 5.43 -19.79 2.30
N GLN A 30 4.40 -20.40 1.71
CA GLN A 30 4.58 -21.48 0.74
C GLN A 30 4.56 -21.04 -0.72
N ARG A 31 4.23 -19.77 -1.02
CA ARG A 31 4.16 -19.27 -2.40
C ARG A 31 5.26 -18.27 -2.71
N LEU A 32 6.05 -18.63 -3.71
CA LEU A 32 7.04 -17.75 -4.31
C LEU A 32 6.42 -17.03 -5.51
N PHE A 33 6.53 -15.71 -5.53
CA PHE A 33 6.15 -14.86 -6.66
C PHE A 33 7.43 -14.29 -7.27
N SER A 34 7.61 -14.49 -8.58
CA SER A 34 8.75 -13.94 -9.29
C SER A 34 8.41 -12.54 -9.78
N LEU A 35 9.11 -11.53 -9.25
CA LEU A 35 9.02 -10.15 -9.73
C LEU A 35 10.35 -9.80 -10.41
N LEU A 36 10.30 -9.38 -11.67
CA LEU A 36 11.49 -9.04 -12.46
C LEU A 36 12.54 -10.17 -12.53
N GLY A 37 12.10 -11.43 -12.45
CA GLY A 37 12.98 -12.61 -12.46
C GLY A 37 13.57 -12.98 -11.10
N VAL A 38 13.28 -12.23 -10.04
CA VAL A 38 13.72 -12.54 -8.67
C VAL A 38 12.56 -13.17 -7.88
N PRO A 39 12.75 -14.37 -7.30
CA PRO A 39 11.73 -15.01 -6.48
C PRO A 39 11.64 -14.32 -5.11
N PHE A 40 10.43 -13.90 -4.74
CA PHE A 40 10.11 -13.37 -3.42
C PHE A 40 9.01 -14.19 -2.77
N ASP A 41 8.97 -14.18 -1.43
CA ASP A 41 7.79 -14.65 -0.70
C ASP A 41 6.60 -13.74 -1.07
N ALA A 42 5.52 -14.35 -1.54
CA ALA A 42 4.42 -13.61 -2.14
C ALA A 42 3.65 -12.76 -1.12
N MET A 43 3.53 -13.24 0.14
CA MET A 43 2.90 -12.50 1.23
C MET A 43 3.72 -11.26 1.58
N THR A 44 5.01 -11.44 1.77
CA THR A 44 5.95 -10.36 2.09
C THR A 44 5.94 -9.31 0.98
N LEU A 45 5.99 -9.74 -0.28
CA LEU A 45 5.93 -8.85 -1.43
C LEU A 45 4.62 -8.05 -1.46
N ALA A 46 3.46 -8.70 -1.26
CA ALA A 46 2.16 -8.01 -1.22
C ALA A 46 2.11 -6.96 -0.11
N CYS A 47 2.55 -7.31 1.11
CA CYS A 47 2.59 -6.41 2.25
C CYS A 47 3.50 -5.20 2.00
N VAL A 48 4.70 -5.41 1.45
CA VAL A 48 5.65 -4.33 1.14
C VAL A 48 5.08 -3.40 0.05
N LEU A 49 4.47 -3.94 -1.00
CA LEU A 49 3.88 -3.12 -2.07
C LEU A 49 2.66 -2.30 -1.62
N LEU A 50 1.88 -2.81 -0.67
CA LEU A 50 0.81 -2.07 -0.01
C LEU A 50 1.38 -1.00 0.92
N PHE A 51 2.38 -1.36 1.73
CA PHE A 51 3.07 -0.45 2.65
C PHE A 51 3.72 0.74 1.92
N ILE A 52 4.44 0.52 0.82
CA ILE A 52 5.00 1.62 0.00
C ILE A 52 3.88 2.55 -0.51
N GLY A 53 2.69 2.00 -0.79
CA GLY A 53 1.53 2.80 -1.15
C GLY A 53 1.03 3.71 -0.01
N ALA A 54 1.00 3.18 1.22
CA ALA A 54 0.68 3.94 2.43
C ALA A 54 1.71 5.06 2.69
N VAL A 55 3.01 4.71 2.69
CA VAL A 55 4.15 5.63 2.85
C VAL A 55 4.05 6.84 1.91
N GLY A 56 3.68 6.61 0.65
CA GLY A 56 3.53 7.67 -0.35
C GLY A 56 2.40 8.66 -0.02
N LYS A 57 1.26 8.18 0.49
CA LYS A 57 0.15 9.06 0.91
C LYS A 57 0.44 9.80 2.21
N SER A 58 1.16 9.19 3.14
CA SER A 58 1.54 9.81 4.42
C SER A 58 2.74 10.76 4.32
N ALA A 59 3.26 11.00 3.11
CA ALA A 59 4.48 11.81 2.87
C ALA A 59 5.66 11.38 3.76
N GLN A 60 5.89 10.07 3.87
CA GLN A 60 6.99 9.51 4.65
C GLN A 60 8.32 9.54 3.87
N LEU A 61 9.40 9.05 4.50
CA LEU A 61 10.77 9.15 4.01
C LEU A 61 10.91 8.67 2.54
N GLY A 62 11.54 9.50 1.70
CA GLY A 62 11.72 9.24 0.27
C GLY A 62 10.54 9.62 -0.65
N LEU A 63 9.33 9.84 -0.11
CA LEU A 63 8.12 10.17 -0.88
C LEU A 63 7.39 11.44 -0.39
N HIS A 64 8.09 12.33 0.32
CA HIS A 64 7.52 13.54 0.92
C HIS A 64 7.61 14.79 0.04
N THR A 65 8.20 14.70 -1.15
CA THR A 65 8.54 15.88 -1.98
C THR A 65 7.33 16.65 -2.50
N TRP A 66 6.15 16.01 -2.55
CA TRP A 66 4.90 16.68 -2.95
C TRP A 66 4.27 17.49 -1.82
N LEU A 67 4.69 17.27 -0.56
CA LEU A 67 4.10 17.94 0.61
C LEU A 67 4.37 19.46 0.63
N PRO A 68 5.59 19.96 0.32
CA PRO A 68 5.81 21.40 0.17
C PRO A 68 4.91 22.04 -0.89
N ASP A 69 4.76 21.41 -2.06
CA ASP A 69 3.90 21.90 -3.15
C ASP A 69 2.42 21.94 -2.74
N ALA A 70 1.97 20.97 -1.92
CA ALA A 70 0.61 20.96 -1.37
C ALA A 70 0.33 22.12 -0.39
N MET A 71 1.38 22.73 0.18
CA MET A 71 1.27 23.89 1.06
C MET A 71 1.24 25.23 0.31
N GLU A 72 1.47 25.24 -1.01
CA GLU A 72 1.27 26.42 -1.85
C GLU A 72 -0.22 26.69 -2.16
N GLY A 73 -1.08 25.70 -1.92
CA GLY A 73 -2.53 25.83 -2.08
C GLY A 73 -3.20 26.71 -1.01
N PRO A 74 -4.50 27.05 -1.17
CA PRO A 74 -5.25 27.81 -0.18
C PRO A 74 -5.23 27.13 1.21
N THR A 75 -5.09 27.91 2.28
CA THR A 75 -5.02 27.43 3.67
C THR A 75 -6.13 26.44 4.12
N PRO A 76 -7.38 26.54 3.64
CA PRO A 76 -8.40 25.53 3.94
C PRO A 76 -8.11 24.15 3.31
N VAL A 77 -7.44 24.12 2.17
CA VAL A 77 -7.16 22.91 1.39
C VAL A 77 -5.99 22.14 2.01
N SER A 78 -4.93 22.83 2.42
CA SER A 78 -3.79 22.19 3.10
C SER A 78 -4.18 21.60 4.46
N ALA A 79 -5.06 22.28 5.22
CA ALA A 79 -5.62 21.74 6.46
C ALA A 79 -6.43 20.44 6.23
N LEU A 80 -7.20 20.37 5.14
CA LEU A 80 -7.97 19.18 4.78
C LEU A 80 -7.07 18.02 4.33
N ILE A 81 -6.01 18.30 3.55
CA ILE A 81 -5.05 17.26 3.12
C ILE A 81 -4.35 16.64 4.34
N HIS A 82 -3.89 17.46 5.27
CA HIS A 82 -3.20 17.00 6.48
C HIS A 82 -4.13 16.18 7.38
N ALA A 83 -5.38 16.61 7.57
CA ALA A 83 -6.33 15.90 8.45
C ALA A 83 -6.97 14.65 7.81
N ALA A 84 -7.37 14.72 6.55
CA ALA A 84 -8.24 13.71 5.92
C ALA A 84 -7.50 12.71 5.01
N THR A 85 -6.30 13.05 4.52
CA THR A 85 -5.63 12.21 3.51
C THR A 85 -4.23 11.75 3.90
N MET A 86 -3.47 12.58 4.62
CA MET A 86 -2.12 12.24 5.06
C MET A 86 -2.09 11.40 6.34
N VAL A 87 -2.95 11.72 7.31
CA VAL A 87 -2.97 11.07 8.64
C VAL A 87 -3.95 9.90 8.73
N THR A 88 -5.08 9.95 8.02
CA THR A 88 -6.18 8.99 8.18
C THR A 88 -6.34 8.01 7.02
N ALA A 89 -5.95 8.39 5.80
CA ALA A 89 -6.09 7.55 4.60
C ALA A 89 -4.78 6.88 4.14
N GLY A 90 -3.66 7.28 4.73
CA GLY A 90 -2.35 6.67 4.56
C GLY A 90 -2.21 5.42 5.40
#